data_AF-A0A7H9HTM1-F1
#
_entry.id   AF-A0A7H9HTM1-F1
#
_cell.length_a   1.000
_cell.length_b   1.000
_cell.length_c   1.000
_cell.angle_alpha   90.00
_cell.angle_beta   90.00
_cell.angle_gamma   90.00
#
_symmetry.space_group_name_H-M   'P 1'
#
loop_
_entity.id
_entity.type
_entity.pdbx_description
1 polymer ?
#
loop_
_entity_poly.entity_id
_entity_poly.type
_entity_poly.pdbx_seq_one_letter_code
_entity_poly.pdbx_strand_id
1 'polypeptide(L)'
;MEYAQLLKEFKSGEPYELHRFTLESQPRLAVVSSVLSLSFISLALVIAYWKTKFPVKLLMYTLVSFIGSLFAGSAAVFLANSFGVYV
;
A
#
# COMPACT_ATOMS: atom_id res chain seq x y z
N MET A 1 3.62 29.56 -21.96
CA MET A 1 3.61 30.24 -20.65
C MET A 1 4.90 31.03 -20.52
N GLU A 2 4.80 32.33 -20.25
CA GLU A 2 5.95 33.15 -19.93
C GLU A 2 6.36 32.94 -18.46
N TYR A 3 7.66 33.01 -18.16
CA TYR A 3 8.18 32.80 -16.81
C TYR A 3 7.48 33.66 -15.74
N ALA A 4 7.15 34.91 -16.09
CA ALA A 4 6.45 35.84 -15.19
C ALA A 4 5.05 35.36 -14.78
N GLN A 5 4.33 34.67 -15.68
CA GLN A 5 3.02 34.11 -15.38
C GLN A 5 3.14 32.91 -14.44
N LEU A 6 4.12 32.03 -14.70
CA LEU A 6 4.36 30.83 -13.90
C LEU A 6 4.85 31.17 -12.48
N LEU A 7 5.68 32.20 -12.34
CA LEU A 7 6.12 32.70 -11.03
C LEU A 7 4.97 33.35 -10.24
N LYS A 8 4.06 34.05 -10.92
CA LYS A 8 2.88 34.64 -10.28
C LYS A 8 1.96 33.54 -9.76
N GLU A 9 1.70 32.52 -10.56
CA GLU A 9 0.90 31.35 -10.17
C GLU A 9 1.54 30.58 -9.02
N PHE A 10 2.85 30.32 -9.06
CA PHE A 10 3.58 29.65 -7.99
C PHE A 10 3.49 30.39 -6.66
N LYS A 11 3.60 31.72 -6.67
CA LYS A 11 3.50 32.55 -5.46
C LYS A 11 2.08 32.66 -4.90
N SER A 12 1.07 32.47 -5.74
CA SER A 12 -0.34 32.47 -5.33
C SER A 12 -0.90 31.08 -5.04
N GLY A 13 -0.16 30.02 -5.35
CA GLY A 13 -0.58 28.65 -5.11
C GLY A 13 -0.55 28.31 -3.62
N GLU A 14 -1.53 27.52 -3.17
CA GLU A 14 -1.49 26.98 -1.82
C GLU A 14 -0.34 25.98 -1.68
N PRO A 15 0.37 25.99 -0.53
CA PRO A 15 1.42 25.01 -0.28
C PRO A 15 0.84 23.59 -0.31
N TYR A 16 1.62 22.65 -0.85
CA TYR A 16 1.24 21.24 -0.81
C TYR A 16 1.27 20.73 0.63
N GLU A 17 0.09 20.63 1.21
CA GLU A 17 -0.05 20.06 2.55
C GLU A 17 -0.14 18.53 2.44
N LEU A 18 0.78 17.84 3.13
CA LEU A 18 0.82 16.39 3.27
C LEU A 18 -0.36 15.88 4.12
N HIS A 19 -1.56 15.90 3.55
CA HIS A 19 -2.81 15.79 4.29
C HIS A 19 -3.20 14.38 4.78
N ARG A 20 -2.56 13.29 4.32
CA ARG A 20 -3.03 11.93 4.67
C ARG A 20 -1.98 10.97 5.21
N PHE A 21 -0.70 11.12 4.87
CA PHE A 21 0.35 10.18 5.28
C PHE A 21 1.63 10.92 5.64
N THR A 22 1.67 11.51 6.83
CA THR A 22 2.90 12.13 7.33
C THR A 22 4.00 11.09 7.46
N LEU A 23 5.24 11.47 7.12
CA LEU A 23 6.40 10.58 7.19
C LEU A 23 6.57 9.91 8.55
N GLU A 24 6.24 10.62 9.63
CA GLU A 24 6.29 10.11 11.01
C GLU A 24 5.33 8.94 11.26
N SER A 25 4.19 8.91 10.56
CA SER A 25 3.18 7.85 10.69
C SER A 25 3.45 6.64 9.78
N GLN A 26 4.25 6.81 8.73
CA GLN A 26 4.49 5.78 7.71
C GLN A 26 5.13 4.50 8.28
N PRO A 27 6.09 4.52 9.22
CA PRO A 27 6.63 3.30 9.82
C PRO A 27 5.55 2.48 10.54
N ARG A 28 4.64 3.14 11.25
CA ARG A 28 3.52 2.46 11.93
C ARG A 28 2.56 1.85 10.91
N LEU A 29 2.25 2.56 9.83
CA LEU A 29 1.39 2.06 8.75
C LEU A 29 2.04 0.91 7.96
N ALA A 30 3.36 0.95 7.78
CA ALA A 30 4.15 -0.14 7.22
C ALA A 30 4.02 -1.42 8.04
N VAL A 31 4.17 -1.32 9.36
CA VAL A 31 4.03 -2.47 10.27
C VAL A 31 2.61 -3.04 10.21
N VAL A 32 1.58 -2.20 10.32
CA VAL A 32 0.18 -2.64 10.26
C VAL A 32 -0.13 -3.32 8.92
N SER A 33 0.27 -2.70 7.80
CA SER A 33 0.08 -3.28 6.46
C SER A 33 0.82 -4.61 6.31
N SER A 34 2.03 -4.72 6.85
CA SER A 34 2.83 -5.96 6.82
C SER A 34 2.16 -7.08 7.60
N VAL A 35 1.64 -6.80 8.79
CA VAL A 35 0.94 -7.81 9.61
C VAL A 35 -0.33 -8.30 8.92
N LEU A 36 -1.12 -7.39 8.34
CA LEU A 36 -2.32 -7.74 7.57
C LEU A 36 -1.96 -8.59 6.34
N SER A 37 -0.96 -8.15 5.57
CA SER A 37 -0.45 -8.90 4.42
C SER A 37 -0.03 -10.31 4.81
N LEU A 38 0.79 -10.45 5.85
CA LEU A 38 1.27 -11.75 6.33
C LEU A 38 0.09 -12.65 6.73
N SER A 39 -0.91 -12.10 7.42
CA SER A 39 -2.10 -12.83 7.85
C SER A 39 -2.92 -13.35 6.66
N PHE A 40 -3.20 -12.49 5.67
CA PHE A 40 -3.96 -12.88 4.48
C PHE A 40 -3.20 -13.87 3.60
N ILE A 41 -1.90 -13.66 3.37
CA ILE A 41 -1.07 -14.59 2.57
C ILE A 41 -0.99 -15.95 3.27
N SER A 42 -0.80 -15.96 4.59
CA SER A 42 -0.79 -17.21 5.36
C SER A 42 -2.13 -17.93 5.26
N LEU A 43 -3.24 -17.21 5.37
CA LEU A 43 -4.58 -17.77 5.20
C LEU A 43 -4.79 -18.32 3.77
N ALA A 44 -4.30 -17.63 2.75
CA ALA A 44 -4.36 -18.11 1.36
C ALA A 44 -3.62 -19.44 1.20
N LEU A 45 -2.45 -19.61 1.82
CA LEU A 45 -1.71 -20.88 1.82
C LEU A 45 -2.50 -22.00 2.52
N VAL A 46 -3.17 -21.69 3.63
CA VAL A 46 -4.05 -22.65 4.31
C VAL A 46 -5.21 -23.08 3.39
N ILE A 47 -5.85 -22.13 2.69
CA ILE A 47 -6.92 -22.41 1.73
C ILE A 47 -6.43 -23.31 0.59
N ALA A 48 -5.21 -23.07 0.09
CA ALA A 48 -4.60 -23.89 -0.96
C ALA A 48 -4.45 -25.35 -0.51
N TYR A 49 -4.07 -25.56 0.75
CA TYR A 49 -3.90 -26.90 1.34
C TYR A 49 -5.21 -27.58 1.76
N TRP A 50 -6.30 -26.82 1.98
CA TRP A 50 -7.58 -27.38 2.42
C TRP A 50 -8.17 -28.37 1.40
N LYS A 51 -8.69 -29.50 1.87
CA LYS A 51 -9.51 -30.42 1.06
C LYS A 51 -10.89 -29.81 0.72
N THR A 52 -10.95 -29.10 -0.40
CA THR A 52 -12.17 -28.50 -0.99
C THR A 52 -12.18 -28.70 -2.51
N LYS A 53 -13.35 -28.63 -3.15
CA LYS A 53 -13.49 -28.69 -4.62
C LYS A 53 -12.62 -27.61 -5.29
N PHE A 54 -11.94 -27.98 -6.37
CA PHE A 54 -11.01 -27.11 -7.09
C PHE A 54 -11.55 -25.70 -7.42
N PRO A 55 -12.74 -25.52 -8.04
CA PRO A 55 -13.21 -24.18 -8.41
C PRO A 55 -13.48 -23.28 -7.19
N VAL A 56 -14.00 -23.84 -6.10
CA VAL A 56 -14.26 -23.10 -4.86
C VAL A 56 -12.94 -22.70 -4.20
N LYS A 57 -11.98 -23.63 -4.16
CA LYS A 57 -10.64 -23.38 -3.65
C LYS A 57 -9.94 -22.27 -4.43
N LEU A 58 -9.99 -22.34 -5.75
CA LEU A 58 -9.37 -21.35 -6.63
C LEU A 58 -9.95 -19.96 -6.37
N LEU A 59 -11.29 -19.84 -6.35
CA LEU A 59 -11.95 -18.56 -6.10
C LEU A 59 -11.58 -17.97 -4.72
N MET A 60 -11.65 -18.78 -3.66
CA MET A 60 -11.29 -18.33 -2.31
C MET A 60 -9.81 -17.94 -2.21
N TYR A 61 -8.92 -18.76 -2.77
CA TYR A 61 -7.49 -18.47 -2.81
C TYR A 61 -7.22 -17.15 -3.51
N THR A 62 -7.76 -16.96 -4.72
CA THR A 62 -7.55 -15.74 -5.51
C THR A 62 -8.04 -14.50 -4.78
N LEU A 63 -9.22 -14.54 -4.14
CA LEU A 63 -9.75 -13.39 -3.39
C LEU A 63 -8.87 -13.04 -2.19
N VAL A 64 -8.47 -14.05 -1.40
CA VAL A 64 -7.65 -13.83 -0.20
C VAL A 64 -6.24 -13.39 -0.57
N SER A 65 -5.62 -14.00 -1.58
CA SER A 65 -4.32 -13.59 -2.11
C SER A 65 -4.34 -12.19 -2.72
N PHE A 66 -5.42 -11.81 -3.40
CA PHE A 66 -5.57 -10.46 -3.95
C PHE A 66 -5.55 -9.42 -2.82
N ILE A 67 -6.33 -9.62 -1.76
CA ILE A 67 -6.36 -8.72 -0.60
C ILE A 67 -4.98 -8.68 0.07
N GLY A 68 -4.36 -9.84 0.30
CA GLY A 68 -3.00 -9.91 0.87
C GLY A 68 -1.97 -9.17 0.04
N SER A 69 -2.05 -9.28 -1.29
CA SER A 69 -1.14 -8.60 -2.22
C SER A 69 -1.30 -7.08 -2.20
N LEU A 70 -2.52 -6.55 -2.04
CA LEU A 70 -2.74 -5.11 -1.87
C LEU A 70 -2.03 -4.58 -0.61
N PHE A 71 -2.18 -5.28 0.51
CA PHE A 71 -1.48 -4.92 1.75
C PHE A 71 0.03 -5.10 1.66
N ALA A 72 0.51 -6.10 0.91
CA ALA A 72 1.94 -6.28 0.66
C ALA A 72 2.52 -5.09 -0.12
N GLY A 73 1.81 -4.63 -1.16
CA GLY A 73 2.22 -3.47 -1.95
C GLY A 73 2.24 -2.18 -1.13
N SER A 74 1.20 -1.92 -0.33
CA SER A 74 1.17 -0.73 0.53
C SER A 74 2.26 -0.78 1.61
N ALA A 75 2.50 -1.95 2.21
CA ALA A 75 3.60 -2.14 3.16
C ALA A 75 4.96 -1.83 2.53
N ALA A 76 5.21 -2.31 1.30
CA ALA A 76 6.46 -2.08 0.60
C ALA A 76 6.70 -0.58 0.34
N VAL A 77 5.68 0.17 -0.08
CA VAL A 77 5.77 1.63 -0.30
C VAL A 77 6.06 2.36 1.01
N PHE A 78 5.30 2.06 2.07
CA PHE A 78 5.51 2.71 3.37
C PHE A 78 6.89 2.36 3.98
N LEU A 79 7.36 1.13 3.80
CA LEU A 79 8.70 0.73 4.23
C LEU A 79 9.79 1.45 3.44
N ALA A 80 9.69 1.50 2.11
CA ALA A 80 10.67 2.20 1.27
C ALA A 80 10.81 3.68 1.65
N ASN A 81 9.68 4.34 1.92
CA ASN A 81 9.67 5.73 2.37
C ASN A 81 10.20 5.88 3.81
N SER A 82 9.92 4.91 4.69
CA SER A 82 10.43 4.90 6.08
C SER A 82 11.95 4.68 6.15
N PHE A 83 12.52 3.96 5.18
CA PHE A 83 13.97 3.77 5.05
C PHE A 83 14.67 4.92 4.31
N GLY A 84 13.94 5.94 3.88
CA GLY A 84 14.51 7.12 3.21
C GLY A 84 14.91 6.90 1.75
N VAL A 85 14.44 5.81 1.12
CA VAL A 85 14.66 5.58 -0.32
C VAL A 85 13.72 6.45 -1.16
N TYR A 86 12.57 6.83 -0.60
CA TYR A 86 11.51 7.68 -1.16
C TYR A 86 11.08 7.26 -2.58
N VAL A 87 9.88 6.68 -2.69
CA VAL A 87 9.21 6.38 -3.97
C VAL A 87 8.20 7.47 -4.30
#